data_AF-A0A845DTP2-F1
#
_entry.id   AF-A0A845DTP2-F1
#
_cell.length_a   1.000
_cell.length_b   1.000
_cell.length_c   1.000
_cell.angle_alpha   90.00
_cell.angle_beta   90.00
_cell.angle_gamma   90.00
#
_symmetry.space_group_name_H-M   'P 1'
#
loop_
_entity.id
_entity.type
_entity.pdbx_description
1 polymer ?
#
loop_
_entity_poly.entity_id
_entity_poly.type
_entity_poly.pdbx_seq_one_letter_code
_entity_poly.pdbx_strand_id
1 'polypeptide(L)'
;MDRETVQRAGEILAEAWLVDGAVDFPSELLPSDREAAYAVQDEMARLLPEAPTLRAAGWKVGATSPGVQEAEGYDGPIPGRIFASTVFEDAASVPIARFRNARGEAEVAFRFMAAPHLNNE
;
A
#
# COMPACT_ATOMS: atom_id res chain seq x y z
N MET A 1 12.34 -12.44 5.92
CA MET A 1 12.28 -11.90 7.30
C MET A 1 11.56 -12.91 8.20
N ASP A 2 11.93 -13.01 9.47
CA ASP A 2 11.14 -13.81 10.43
C ASP A 2 9.83 -13.11 10.81
N ARG A 3 8.92 -13.86 11.43
CA ARG A 3 7.57 -13.40 11.79
C ARG A 3 7.58 -12.22 12.77
N GLU A 4 8.50 -12.21 13.73
CA GLU A 4 8.59 -11.15 14.75
C GLU A 4 9.02 -9.83 14.10
N THR A 5 10.00 -9.89 13.20
CA THR A 5 10.46 -8.72 12.44
C THR A 5 9.35 -8.17 11.54
N VAL A 6 8.60 -9.04 10.85
CA VAL A 6 7.44 -8.62 10.02
C VAL A 6 6.35 -7.97 10.89
N GLN A 7 6.04 -8.55 12.05
CA GLN A 7 5.06 -8.02 12.98
C GLN A 7 5.45 -6.61 13.45
N ARG A 8 6.69 -6.43 13.94
CA ARG A 8 7.18 -5.13 14.41
C ARG A 8 7.16 -4.06 13.32
N ALA A 9 7.57 -4.43 12.10
CA ALA A 9 7.50 -3.54 10.94
C ALA A 9 6.05 -3.13 10.62
N GLY A 10 5.12 -4.09 10.63
CA GLY A 10 3.70 -3.87 10.41
C GLY A 10 3.07 -2.97 11.47
N GLU A 11 3.40 -3.17 12.75
CA GLU A 11 2.91 -2.36 13.88
C GLU A 11 3.30 -0.89 13.72
N ILE A 12 4.57 -0.61 13.43
CA ILE A 12 5.07 0.75 13.20
C ILE A 12 4.31 1.45 12.07
N LEU A 13 4.10 0.76 10.94
CA LEU A 13 3.39 1.33 9.80
C LEU A 13 1.89 1.51 10.09
N ALA A 14 1.26 0.57 10.79
CA ALA A 14 -0.15 0.64 11.16
C ALA A 14 -0.41 1.80 12.13
N GLU A 15 0.43 1.97 13.15
CA GLU A 15 0.34 3.10 14.09
C GLU A 15 0.47 4.43 13.37
N ALA A 16 1.48 4.56 12.48
CA ALA A 16 1.68 5.77 11.71
C ALA A 16 0.51 6.08 10.78
N TRP A 17 -0.07 5.05 10.14
CA TRP A 17 -1.24 5.19 9.29
C TRP A 17 -2.45 5.78 10.04
N LEU A 18 -2.68 5.34 11.28
CA LEU A 18 -3.82 5.79 12.09
C LEU A 18 -3.78 7.27 12.47
N VAL A 19 -2.59 7.89 12.43
CA VAL A 19 -2.39 9.29 12.81
C VAL A 19 -1.91 10.17 11.64
N ASP A 20 -2.01 9.68 10.39
CA ASP A 20 -1.46 10.34 9.19
C ASP A 20 0.03 10.77 9.39
N GLY A 21 0.79 9.92 10.10
CA GLY A 21 2.15 10.17 10.56
C GLY A 21 3.22 9.75 9.55
N ALA A 22 4.39 10.38 9.65
CA ALA A 22 5.62 9.85 9.03
C ALA A 22 6.35 8.95 10.03
N VAL A 23 7.11 8.00 9.51
CA VAL A 23 7.96 7.11 10.30
C VAL A 23 9.41 7.35 9.90
N ASP A 24 10.28 7.53 10.89
CA ASP A 24 11.71 7.25 10.72
C ASP A 24 11.90 5.74 10.84
N PHE A 25 11.78 5.05 9.71
CA PHE A 25 11.60 3.61 9.70
C PHE A 25 12.91 2.89 10.07
N PRO A 26 12.93 2.01 11.10
CA PRO A 26 14.18 1.40 11.56
C PRO A 26 14.85 0.57 10.46
N SER A 27 16.13 0.87 10.20
CA SER A 27 16.89 0.27 9.11
C SER A 27 17.00 -1.26 9.20
N GLU A 28 17.01 -1.81 10.41
CA GLU A 28 17.06 -3.24 10.70
C GLU A 28 15.75 -3.97 10.38
N LEU A 29 14.65 -3.23 10.20
CA LEU A 29 13.35 -3.77 9.82
C LEU A 29 13.07 -3.63 8.32
N LEU A 30 13.99 -3.05 7.54
CA LEU A 30 13.82 -2.91 6.11
C LEU A 30 13.76 -4.30 5.43
N PRO A 31 12.74 -4.54 4.59
CA PRO A 31 12.66 -5.78 3.83
C PRO A 31 13.86 -5.96 2.89
N SER A 32 14.43 -7.17 2.90
CA SER A 32 15.55 -7.56 2.02
C SER A 32 15.13 -7.87 0.59
N ASP A 33 13.85 -8.17 0.38
CA ASP A 33 13.28 -8.66 -0.87
C ASP A 33 11.78 -8.34 -0.95
N ARG A 34 11.18 -8.60 -2.11
CA ARG A 34 9.77 -8.31 -2.37
C ARG A 34 8.81 -9.14 -1.53
N GLU A 35 9.12 -10.41 -1.30
CA GLU A 35 8.26 -11.29 -0.51
C GLU A 35 8.13 -10.75 0.91
N ALA A 36 9.26 -10.38 1.51
CA ALA A 36 9.31 -9.73 2.81
C ALA A 36 8.58 -8.38 2.83
N ALA A 37 8.72 -7.56 1.77
CA ALA A 37 8.03 -6.28 1.66
C ALA A 37 6.49 -6.45 1.63
N TYR A 38 5.99 -7.44 0.90
CA TYR A 38 4.56 -7.74 0.90
C TYR A 38 4.09 -8.35 2.22
N ALA A 39 4.90 -9.20 2.86
CA ALA A 39 4.56 -9.70 4.19
C ALA A 39 4.37 -8.55 5.20
N VAL A 40 5.21 -7.51 5.15
CA VAL A 40 5.04 -6.30 5.98
C VAL A 40 3.79 -5.51 5.59
N GLN A 41 3.48 -5.34 4.30
CA GLN A 41 2.26 -4.67 3.83
C GLN A 41 0.99 -5.41 4.28
N ASP A 42 1.02 -6.74 4.24
CA ASP A 42 -0.08 -7.62 4.68
C ASP A 42 -0.28 -7.54 6.18
N GLU A 43 0.81 -7.56 6.93
CA GLU A 43 0.80 -7.49 8.39
C GLU A 43 0.31 -6.12 8.88
N MET A 44 0.77 -5.02 8.27
CA MET A 44 0.24 -3.68 8.51
C MET A 44 -1.29 -3.65 8.33
N ALA A 45 -1.80 -4.19 7.23
CA ALA A 45 -3.23 -4.22 6.96
C ALA A 45 -4.00 -5.10 7.96
N ARG A 46 -3.40 -6.22 8.41
CA ARG A 46 -3.97 -7.12 9.42
C ARG A 46 -4.07 -6.47 10.80
N LEU A 47 -3.13 -5.57 11.13
CA LEU A 47 -3.04 -4.90 12.42
C LEU A 47 -3.95 -3.68 12.55
N LEU A 48 -4.46 -3.13 11.44
CA LEU A 48 -5.41 -2.03 11.50
C LEU A 48 -6.72 -2.45 12.19
N PRO A 49 -7.34 -1.56 13.00
CA PRO A 49 -8.63 -1.82 13.62
C PRO A 49 -9.71 -2.17 12.60
N GLU A 50 -10.63 -3.05 12.99
CA GLU A 50 -11.80 -3.39 12.17
C GLU A 50 -12.78 -2.21 12.08
N ALA A 51 -12.54 -1.32 11.11
CA ALA A 51 -13.40 -0.17 10.82
C ALA A 51 -13.74 -0.13 9.32
N PRO A 52 -14.98 0.24 8.91
CA PRO A 52 -15.34 0.35 7.50
C PRO A 52 -14.40 1.23 6.67
N THR A 53 -13.87 2.29 7.29
CA THR A 53 -12.91 3.23 6.68
C THR A 53 -11.49 2.67 6.50
N LEU A 54 -11.14 1.61 7.23
CA LEU A 54 -9.83 0.96 7.18
C LEU A 54 -9.86 -0.38 6.43
N ARG A 55 -11.00 -0.75 5.84
CA ARG A 55 -11.08 -1.90 4.94
C ARG A 55 -10.48 -1.56 3.58
N ALA A 56 -9.91 -2.58 2.93
CA ALA A 56 -9.48 -2.46 1.55
C ALA A 56 -10.71 -2.20 0.65
N ALA A 57 -10.70 -1.06 -0.04
CA ALA A 57 -11.69 -0.69 -1.06
C ALA A 57 -11.29 -1.15 -2.46
N GLY A 58 -10.03 -1.53 -2.65
CA GLY A 58 -9.49 -2.01 -3.92
C GLY A 58 -7.97 -2.14 -3.89
N TRP A 59 -7.38 -2.18 -5.08
CA TRP A 59 -5.95 -2.30 -5.28
C TRP A 59 -5.51 -1.30 -6.36
N LYS A 60 -4.28 -0.77 -6.20
CA LYS A 60 -3.57 -0.03 -7.25
C LYS A 60 -2.34 -0.81 -7.68
N VAL A 61 -1.83 -0.53 -8.88
CA VAL A 61 -0.60 -1.14 -9.41
C VAL A 61 0.34 -0.02 -9.84
N GLY A 62 1.44 0.16 -9.12
CA GLY A 62 2.50 1.11 -9.45
C GLY A 62 3.59 0.50 -10.32
N ALA A 63 4.53 1.32 -10.77
CA ALA A 63 5.68 0.92 -11.59
C ALA A 63 5.26 0.06 -12.80
N THR A 64 4.25 0.49 -13.56
CA THR A 64 3.65 -0.30 -14.65
C THR A 64 4.47 -0.28 -15.94
N SER A 65 5.33 0.72 -16.14
CA SER A 65 6.19 0.80 -17.34
C SER A 65 7.54 0.10 -17.12
N PRO A 66 8.07 -0.61 -18.12
CA PRO A 66 9.42 -1.20 -18.05
C PRO A 66 10.52 -0.16 -17.76
N GLY A 67 10.39 1.06 -18.29
CA GLY A 67 11.38 2.12 -18.06
C GLY A 67 11.44 2.59 -16.60
N VAL A 68 10.30 2.72 -15.92
CA VAL A 68 10.26 3.02 -14.47
C VAL A 68 10.79 1.83 -13.66
N GLN A 69 10.48 0.60 -14.07
CA GLN A 69 10.97 -0.60 -13.42
C GLN A 69 12.50 -0.67 -13.45
N GLU A 70 13.10 -0.46 -14.62
CA GLU A 70 14.56 -0.45 -14.79
C GLU A 70 15.23 0.70 -14.01
N ALA A 71 14.69 1.92 -14.11
CA ALA A 71 15.26 3.10 -13.47
C ALA A 71 15.26 3.03 -11.93
N GLU A 72 14.21 2.43 -11.34
CA GLU A 72 14.03 2.33 -9.88
C GLU A 72 14.43 0.95 -9.31
N GLY A 73 14.89 0.04 -10.16
CA GLY A 73 15.35 -1.29 -9.73
C GLY A 73 14.23 -2.26 -9.33
N TYR A 74 13.03 -2.11 -9.88
CA TYR A 74 11.94 -3.05 -9.70
C TYR A 74 11.97 -4.14 -10.77
N ASP A 75 11.82 -5.41 -10.39
CA ASP A 75 11.70 -6.52 -11.36
C ASP A 75 10.26 -6.74 -11.88
N GLY A 76 9.33 -5.84 -11.55
CA GLY A 76 7.96 -5.88 -12.02
C GLY A 76 7.06 -4.83 -11.37
N PRO A 77 5.76 -4.80 -11.75
CA PRO A 77 4.79 -3.88 -11.17
C PRO A 77 4.59 -4.08 -9.66
N ILE A 78 4.21 -3.01 -8.96
CA ILE A 78 4.07 -2.99 -7.50
C ILE A 78 2.60 -2.79 -7.11
N PRO A 79 1.86 -3.87 -6.79
CA PRO A 79 0.55 -3.78 -6.16
C PRO A 79 0.58 -3.07 -4.80
N GLY A 80 -0.53 -2.41 -4.45
CA GLY A 80 -0.80 -1.92 -3.11
C GLY A 80 -2.28 -1.81 -2.83
N ARG A 81 -2.66 -1.97 -1.56
CA ARG A 81 -4.03 -1.83 -1.09
C ARG A 81 -4.46 -0.37 -1.12
N ILE A 82 -5.72 -0.13 -1.54
CA ILE A 82 -6.40 1.14 -1.36
C ILE A 82 -7.34 0.98 -0.17
N PHE A 83 -7.19 1.80 0.86
CA PHE A 83 -8.10 1.80 2.01
C PHE A 83 -9.30 2.73 1.75
N ALA A 84 -10.48 2.37 2.26
CA ALA A 84 -11.69 3.17 2.02
C ALA A 84 -11.56 4.64 2.49
N SER A 85 -10.76 4.91 3.52
CA SER A 85 -10.43 6.25 4.04
C SER A 85 -9.61 7.14 3.09
N THR A 86 -9.11 6.59 1.98
CA THR A 86 -8.38 7.33 0.94
C THR A 86 -9.16 7.42 -0.37
N VAL A 87 -10.43 6.98 -0.39
CA VAL A 87 -11.32 7.10 -1.54
C VAL A 87 -12.18 8.34 -1.35
N PHE A 88 -12.16 9.22 -2.33
CA PHE A 88 -12.92 10.47 -2.34
C PHE A 88 -13.86 10.47 -3.54
N GLU A 89 -15.05 11.07 -3.37
CA GLU A 89 -15.99 11.27 -4.47
C GLU A 89 -15.49 12.33 -5.45
N ASP A 90 -16.06 12.35 -6.66
CA ASP A 90 -15.79 13.41 -7.62
C ASP A 90 -16.10 14.79 -7.02
N ALA A 91 -15.29 15.79 -7.39
CA ALA A 91 -15.32 17.15 -6.85
C ALA A 91 -15.13 17.28 -5.32
N ALA A 92 -14.67 16.24 -4.62
CA ALA A 92 -14.38 16.32 -3.20
C ALA A 92 -13.21 17.27 -2.88
N SER A 93 -13.28 17.92 -1.71
CA SER A 93 -12.13 18.63 -1.13
C SER A 93 -11.24 17.63 -0.40
N VAL A 94 -10.03 17.40 -0.93
CA VAL A 94 -9.07 16.48 -0.34
C VAL A 94 -8.25 17.18 0.75
N PRO A 95 -8.18 16.65 1.99
CA PRO A 95 -7.39 17.21 3.07
C PRO A 95 -5.88 16.95 2.84
N ILE A 96 -5.25 17.76 1.98
CA ILE A 96 -3.87 17.55 1.51
C ILE A 96 -2.83 17.46 2.64
N ALA A 97 -3.11 18.06 3.80
CA ALA A 97 -2.25 17.98 4.98
C ALA A 97 -2.05 16.55 5.51
N ARG A 98 -2.95 15.61 5.19
CA ARG A 98 -2.81 14.18 5.50
C ARG A 98 -1.78 13.47 4.62
N PHE A 99 -1.49 14.02 3.44
CA PHE A 99 -0.67 13.36 2.41
C PHE A 99 0.66 14.10 2.22
N ARG A 100 1.73 13.59 2.82
CA ARG A 100 3.06 14.17 2.68
C ARG A 100 3.58 13.98 1.26
N ASN A 101 4.16 15.04 0.68
CA ASN A 101 4.73 15.02 -0.67
C ASN A 101 3.75 14.49 -1.75
N ALA A 102 2.45 14.77 -1.58
CA ALA A 102 1.41 14.28 -2.47
C ALA A 102 1.69 14.66 -3.94
N ARG A 103 1.51 13.69 -4.83
CA ARG A 103 1.59 13.86 -6.29
C ARG A 103 0.28 13.37 -6.90
N GLY A 104 -0.14 14.02 -7.98
CA GLY A 104 -1.28 13.58 -8.77
C GLY A 104 -0.82 12.70 -9.92
N GLU A 105 -1.51 11.59 -10.12
CA GLU A 105 -1.32 10.68 -11.26
C GLU A 105 -2.70 10.45 -11.91
N ALA A 106 -2.73 10.45 -13.24
CA ALA A 106 -3.95 10.16 -13.99
C ALA A 106 -3.96 8.67 -14.34
N GLU A 107 -4.91 7.92 -13.77
CA GLU A 107 -5.01 6.46 -13.93
C GLU A 107 -6.39 6.03 -14.46
N VAL A 108 -6.52 4.74 -14.79
CA VAL A 108 -7.78 4.10 -15.19
C VAL A 108 -8.15 3.06 -14.13
N ALA A 109 -9.35 3.18 -13.57
CA ALA A 109 -9.86 2.23 -12.58
C ALA A 109 -10.76 1.17 -13.23
N PHE A 110 -10.65 -0.07 -12.75
CA PHE A 110 -11.50 -1.18 -13.18
C PHE A 110 -12.36 -1.64 -12.01
N ARG A 111 -13.68 -1.69 -12.22
CA ARG A 111 -14.62 -2.32 -11.28
C ARG A 111 -14.91 -3.74 -11.74
N PHE A 112 -14.52 -4.72 -10.95
CA PHE A 112 -14.80 -6.11 -11.27
C PHE A 112 -16.26 -6.46 -10.93
N MET A 113 -16.93 -7.13 -11.88
CA MET A 113 -18.32 -7.58 -11.72
C MET A 113 -18.43 -8.90 -10.95
N ALA A 114 -17.32 -9.63 -10.84
CA ALA A 114 -17.17 -10.88 -10.09
C ALA A 114 -15.73 -10.99 -9.59
N ALA A 115 -15.47 -11.93 -8.67
CA ALA A 115 -14.10 -12.22 -8.26
C ALA A 115 -13.26 -12.64 -9.49
N PRO A 116 -12.05 -12.08 -9.67
CA PRO A 116 -11.17 -12.48 -10.76
C PRO A 116 -10.70 -13.92 -10.57
N HIS A 117 -10.55 -14.65 -11.66
CA HIS A 117 -9.83 -15.92 -11.67
C HIS A 117 -8.33 -15.61 -11.79
N LEU A 118 -7.51 -16.14 -10.89
CA LEU A 118 -6.07 -15.99 -10.96
C LEU A 118 -5.51 -17.11 -11.84
N ASN A 119 -4.91 -16.76 -12.97
CA ASN A 119 -4.14 -17.70 -13.78
C ASN A 119 -2.75 -17.81 -13.16
N ASN A 120 -2.57 -18.79 -12.27
CA ASN A 120 -1.28 -19.11 -11.66
C ASN A 120 -0.48 -20.08 -12.55
N GLU A 121 -0.34 -19.78 -13.84
CA GLU A 121 0.56 -20.52 -14.74
C GLU A 121 2.03 -20.21 -14.45
#